data_AF-A0A972TUR8-F1
#
_entry.id   AF-A0A972TUR8-F1
#
_cell.length_a   1.000
_cell.length_b   1.000
_cell.length_c   1.000
_cell.angle_alpha   90.00
_cell.angle_beta   90.00
_cell.angle_gamma   90.00
#
_symmetry.space_group_name_H-M   'P 1'
#
loop_
_entity.id
_entity.type
_entity.pdbx_description
1 polymer ?
#
loop_
_entity_poly.entity_id
_entity_poly.type
_entity_poly.pdbx_seq_one_letter_code
_entity_poly.pdbx_strand_id
1 'polypeptide(L)'
;MKRWIWISLVISLILPLCGQDQRKEEIPPLAQEIANKISLALQKFEKGRATEGVPLLLDVILLTRPRSSWPDGFAGAIESAKDSFQNANYSEGTGYVKQAMGLFEPDKPRHIERNNGQISNIADTILNKIQSALEGFKTGNADQAVILILESLALLGPHKNQE
;
A
#
# COMPACT_ATOMS: atom_id res chain seq x y z
N MET A 1 -67.52 16.35 4.59
CA MET A 1 -66.22 16.15 3.91
C MET A 1 -65.34 17.39 4.10
N LYS A 2 -64.76 17.59 5.29
CA LYS A 2 -63.94 18.80 5.57
C LYS A 2 -63.13 18.69 6.86
N ARG A 3 -62.38 17.60 7.08
CA ARG A 3 -61.56 17.41 8.30
C ARG A 3 -60.24 16.63 8.11
N TRP A 4 -59.71 16.58 6.89
CA TRP A 4 -58.52 15.75 6.58
C TRP A 4 -57.29 16.54 6.10
N ILE A 5 -57.23 17.86 6.32
CA ILE A 5 -56.11 18.69 5.84
C ILE A 5 -55.10 19.05 6.95
N TRP A 6 -55.42 18.85 8.23
CA TRP A 6 -54.56 19.34 9.32
C TRP A 6 -53.45 18.39 9.80
N ILE A 7 -53.44 17.13 9.35
CA ILE A 7 -52.45 16.14 9.84
C ILE A 7 -51.15 16.12 9.01
N SER A 8 -51.13 16.78 7.85
CA SER A 8 -49.96 16.75 6.96
C SER A 8 -48.82 17.69 7.38
N LEU A 9 -49.04 18.63 8.32
CA LEU A 9 -48.04 19.65 8.64
C LEU A 9 -47.10 19.31 9.82
N VAL A 10 -47.35 18.21 10.55
CA VAL A 10 -46.57 17.88 11.77
C VAL A 10 -45.48 16.83 11.51
N ILE A 11 -45.55 16.09 10.40
CA ILE A 11 -44.57 15.03 10.06
C ILE A 11 -43.30 15.58 9.37
N SER A 12 -43.29 16.84 8.92
CA SER A 12 -42.09 17.48 8.33
C SER A 12 -41.07 18.03 9.34
N LEU A 13 -41.34 17.98 10.65
CA LEU A 13 -40.52 18.67 11.66
C LEU A 13 -39.78 17.74 12.64
N ILE A 14 -39.67 16.45 12.33
CA ILE A 14 -38.94 15.48 13.17
C ILE A 14 -38.23 14.45 12.28
N LEU A 15 -37.32 14.93 11.43
CA LEU A 15 -36.18 14.13 11.02
C LEU A 15 -34.98 15.05 11.21
N PRO A 16 -34.07 14.70 12.13
CA PRO A 16 -32.93 15.54 12.41
C PRO A 16 -32.17 15.64 11.09
N LEU A 17 -31.89 16.87 10.66
CA LEU A 17 -30.60 17.13 10.03
C LEU A 17 -29.55 16.75 11.09
N CYS A 18 -29.34 15.44 11.20
CA CYS A 18 -28.04 14.85 11.42
C CYS A 18 -27.22 15.45 10.28
N GLY A 19 -26.70 16.66 10.55
CA GLY A 19 -25.48 17.11 9.94
C GLY A 19 -24.49 16.03 10.30
N GLN A 20 -24.43 15.01 9.44
CA GLN A 20 -23.18 14.35 9.19
C GLN A 20 -22.29 15.48 8.71
N ASP A 21 -21.65 16.10 9.68
CA ASP A 21 -20.31 16.63 9.59
C ASP A 21 -19.47 15.47 9.05
N GLN A 22 -19.63 15.19 7.76
CA GLN A 22 -18.60 14.62 6.94
C GLN A 22 -17.52 15.68 6.98
N ARG A 23 -16.75 15.67 8.07
CA ARG A 23 -15.34 15.97 8.01
C ARG A 23 -14.83 15.05 6.91
N LYS A 24 -14.89 15.55 5.68
CA LYS A 24 -13.83 15.29 4.71
C LYS A 24 -12.61 15.75 5.48
N GLU A 25 -12.00 14.84 6.23
CA GLU A 25 -10.61 14.96 6.61
C GLU A 25 -9.95 15.37 5.30
N GLU A 26 -9.48 16.61 5.25
CA GLU A 26 -8.68 17.09 4.13
C GLU A 26 -7.41 16.26 4.20
N ILE A 27 -7.46 15.07 3.59
CA ILE A 27 -6.31 14.21 3.43
C ILE A 27 -5.28 15.09 2.72
N PRO A 28 -4.11 15.33 3.32
CA PRO A 28 -3.09 16.16 2.70
C PRO A 28 -2.84 15.68 1.25
N PRO A 29 -2.59 16.57 0.27
CA PRO A 29 -2.45 16.18 -1.13
C PRO A 29 -1.51 14.99 -1.36
N LEU A 30 -0.44 14.91 -0.56
CA LEU A 30 0.53 13.80 -0.57
C LEU A 30 -0.07 12.47 -0.09
N ALA A 31 -0.86 12.47 1.00
CA ALA A 31 -1.49 11.26 1.52
C ALA A 31 -2.56 10.73 0.55
N GLN A 32 -3.26 11.63 -0.17
CA GLN A 32 -4.19 11.24 -1.23
C GLN A 32 -3.44 10.64 -2.43
N GLU A 33 -2.30 11.22 -2.81
CA GLU A 33 -1.45 10.67 -3.87
C GLU A 33 -0.95 9.25 -3.53
N ILE A 34 -0.46 9.05 -2.30
CA ILE A 34 -0.03 7.73 -1.81
C ILE A 34 -1.17 6.72 -1.89
N ALA A 35 -2.35 7.08 -1.37
CA ALA A 35 -3.53 6.20 -1.40
C ALA A 35 -3.93 5.82 -2.84
N ASN A 36 -3.92 6.78 -3.76
CA ASN A 36 -4.24 6.55 -5.16
C ASN A 36 -3.23 5.61 -5.83
N LYS A 37 -1.93 5.80 -5.58
CA LYS A 37 -0.88 4.92 -6.15
C LYS A 37 -0.98 3.50 -5.61
N ILE A 38 -1.25 3.32 -4.32
CA ILE A 38 -1.44 1.98 -3.74
C ILE A 38 -2.70 1.30 -4.30
N SER A 39 -3.81 2.03 -4.39
CA SER A 39 -5.06 1.49 -4.98
C SER A 39 -4.86 1.08 -6.44
N LEU A 40 -4.15 1.91 -7.23
CA LEU A 40 -3.82 1.57 -8.60
C LEU A 40 -2.91 0.34 -8.66
N ALA A 41 -1.89 0.25 -7.78
CA ALA A 41 -1.02 -0.92 -7.71
C ALA A 41 -1.79 -2.21 -7.44
N LEU A 42 -2.68 -2.20 -6.44
CA LEU A 42 -3.56 -3.35 -6.12
C LEU A 42 -4.36 -3.78 -7.36
N GLN A 43 -4.97 -2.84 -8.07
CA GLN A 43 -5.71 -3.14 -9.30
C GLN A 43 -4.81 -3.76 -10.39
N LYS A 44 -3.54 -3.34 -10.48
CA LYS A 44 -2.58 -3.97 -11.42
C LYS A 44 -2.25 -5.39 -11.01
N PHE A 45 -2.04 -5.66 -9.72
CA PHE A 45 -1.80 -7.01 -9.20
C PHE A 45 -2.98 -7.95 -9.43
N GLU A 46 -4.21 -7.51 -9.14
CA GLU A 46 -5.43 -8.29 -9.40
C GLU A 46 -5.60 -8.69 -10.87
N LYS A 47 -5.08 -7.85 -11.79
CA LYS A 47 -5.08 -8.10 -13.24
C LYS A 47 -3.86 -8.89 -13.72
N GLY A 48 -3.00 -9.37 -12.83
CA GLY A 48 -1.76 -10.09 -13.17
C GLY A 48 -0.66 -9.20 -13.76
N ARG A 49 -0.76 -7.87 -13.64
CA ARG A 49 0.15 -6.90 -14.25
C ARG A 49 1.16 -6.37 -13.22
N ALA A 50 1.91 -7.28 -12.63
CA ALA A 50 2.87 -6.95 -11.58
C ALA A 50 3.96 -5.96 -12.05
N THR A 51 4.42 -6.04 -13.31
CA THR A 51 5.37 -5.09 -13.91
C THR A 51 4.87 -3.64 -13.91
N GLU A 52 3.55 -3.43 -13.91
CA GLU A 52 2.92 -2.10 -13.81
C GLU A 52 2.60 -1.71 -12.35
N GLY A 53 2.32 -2.70 -11.49
CA GLY A 53 1.95 -2.47 -10.10
C GLY A 53 3.14 -2.19 -9.18
N VAL A 54 4.25 -2.92 -9.35
CA VAL A 54 5.44 -2.79 -8.51
C VAL A 54 6.06 -1.39 -8.56
N PRO A 55 6.25 -0.75 -9.73
CA PRO A 55 6.81 0.60 -9.79
C PRO A 55 5.99 1.63 -9.02
N LEU A 56 4.66 1.48 -8.97
CA LEU A 56 3.78 2.37 -8.21
C LEU A 56 4.02 2.25 -6.70
N LEU A 57 4.26 1.04 -6.21
CA LEU A 57 4.58 0.80 -4.80
C LEU A 57 5.97 1.33 -4.43
N LEU A 58 6.94 1.21 -5.33
CA LEU A 58 8.29 1.76 -5.11
C LEU A 58 8.28 3.30 -5.13
N ASP A 59 7.46 3.91 -5.99
CA ASP A 59 7.23 5.37 -5.96
C ASP A 59 6.61 5.81 -4.62
N VAL A 60 5.64 5.05 -4.11
CA VAL A 60 5.02 5.34 -2.80
C VAL A 60 6.07 5.40 -1.72
N ILE A 61 7.01 4.44 -1.66
CA ILE A 61 8.10 4.43 -0.68
C ILE A 61 8.88 5.75 -0.75
N LEU A 62 9.30 6.18 -1.95
CA LEU A 62 10.08 7.40 -2.13
C LEU A 62 9.32 8.68 -1.76
N LEU A 63 7.98 8.67 -1.80
CA LEU A 63 7.13 9.79 -1.42
C LEU A 63 6.90 9.91 0.09
N THR A 64 7.16 8.86 0.87
CA THR A 64 6.85 8.85 2.32
C THR A 64 7.70 9.83 3.13
N ARG A 65 8.91 10.14 2.69
CA ARG A 65 9.80 11.11 3.33
C ARG A 65 10.85 11.68 2.36
N PRO A 66 11.42 12.86 2.66
CA PRO A 66 12.41 13.50 1.79
C PRO A 66 13.64 12.63 1.52
N ARG A 67 14.31 12.83 0.37
CA ARG A 67 15.47 12.01 -0.01
C ARG A 67 16.57 12.00 1.06
N SER A 68 16.78 13.15 1.71
CA SER A 68 17.81 13.36 2.72
C SER A 68 17.56 12.66 4.06
N SER A 69 16.37 12.09 4.30
CA SER A 69 16.07 11.34 5.51
C SER A 69 16.16 9.83 5.33
N TRP A 70 16.48 9.35 4.13
CA TRP A 70 16.75 7.93 3.90
C TRP A 70 18.17 7.56 4.32
N PRO A 71 18.38 6.30 4.77
CA PRO A 71 19.72 5.74 4.88
C PRO A 71 20.48 5.82 3.56
N ASP A 72 21.80 5.96 3.64
CA ASP A 72 22.66 6.02 2.46
C ASP A 72 22.45 4.79 1.57
N GLY A 73 22.27 5.05 0.27
CA GLY A 73 22.02 4.02 -0.73
C GLY A 73 20.59 3.47 -0.77
N PHE A 74 19.71 3.78 0.20
CA PHE A 74 18.34 3.25 0.21
C PHE A 74 17.55 3.72 -1.01
N ALA A 75 17.50 5.03 -1.25
CA ALA A 75 16.75 5.57 -2.40
C ALA A 75 17.28 5.03 -3.73
N GLY A 76 18.61 4.88 -3.86
CA GLY A 76 19.23 4.27 -5.05
C GLY A 76 18.87 2.80 -5.23
N ALA A 77 18.76 2.03 -4.13
CA ALA A 77 18.28 0.65 -4.18
C ALA A 77 16.80 0.56 -4.61
N ILE A 78 15.94 1.47 -4.13
CA ILE A 78 14.54 1.55 -4.56
C ILE A 78 14.42 1.89 -6.05
N GLU A 79 15.21 2.85 -6.54
CA GLU A 79 15.27 3.23 -7.96
C GLU A 79 15.77 2.06 -8.82
N SER A 80 16.84 1.39 -8.40
CA SER A 80 17.38 0.21 -9.11
C SER A 80 16.37 -0.94 -9.15
N ALA A 81 15.65 -1.18 -8.03
CA ALA A 81 14.58 -2.16 -7.99
C ALA A 81 13.49 -1.83 -9.01
N LYS A 82 13.08 -0.57 -9.08
CA LYS A 82 12.04 -0.08 -10.00
C LYS A 82 12.45 -0.34 -11.45
N ASP A 83 13.66 0.02 -11.82
CA ASP A 83 14.19 -0.19 -13.17
C ASP A 83 14.23 -1.69 -13.52
N SER A 84 14.70 -2.55 -12.60
CA SER A 84 14.70 -4.00 -12.81
C SER A 84 13.29 -4.57 -13.02
N PHE A 85 12.31 -4.18 -12.19
CA PHE A 85 10.93 -4.68 -12.34
C PHE A 85 10.23 -4.18 -13.61
N GLN A 86 10.49 -2.94 -14.03
CA GLN A 86 9.99 -2.41 -15.30
C GLN A 86 10.52 -3.19 -16.51
N ASN A 87 11.74 -3.69 -16.40
CA ASN A 87 12.36 -4.60 -17.39
C ASN A 87 12.02 -6.08 -17.16
N ALA A 88 11.02 -6.39 -16.31
CA ALA A 88 10.62 -7.74 -15.93
C ALA A 88 11.74 -8.62 -15.32
N ASN A 89 12.82 -8.00 -14.81
CA ASN A 89 13.89 -8.70 -14.11
C ASN A 89 13.56 -8.83 -12.61
N TYR A 90 12.65 -9.76 -12.28
CA TYR A 90 12.18 -9.97 -10.91
C TYR A 90 13.29 -10.46 -9.95
N SER A 91 14.26 -11.22 -10.45
CA SER A 91 15.37 -11.72 -9.63
C SER A 91 16.25 -10.57 -9.13
N GLU A 92 16.66 -9.69 -10.05
CA GLU A 92 17.46 -8.52 -9.72
C GLU A 92 16.66 -7.50 -8.92
N GLY A 93 15.41 -7.22 -9.33
CA GLY A 93 14.52 -6.30 -8.64
C GLY A 93 14.30 -6.69 -7.18
N THR A 94 14.09 -7.98 -6.89
CA THR A 94 14.00 -8.45 -5.51
C THR A 94 15.33 -8.44 -4.76
N GLY A 95 16.46 -8.54 -5.47
CA GLY A 95 17.79 -8.30 -4.90
C GLY A 95 17.92 -6.89 -4.34
N TYR A 96 17.56 -5.88 -5.14
CA TYR A 96 17.56 -4.49 -4.72
C TYR A 96 16.54 -4.19 -3.62
N VAL A 97 15.34 -4.80 -3.65
CA VAL A 97 14.37 -4.70 -2.54
C VAL A 97 14.97 -5.22 -1.23
N LYS A 98 15.64 -6.38 -1.26
CA LYS A 98 16.30 -6.96 -0.08
C LYS A 98 17.46 -6.10 0.41
N GLN A 99 18.16 -5.42 -0.50
CA GLN A 99 19.19 -4.44 -0.16
C GLN A 99 18.56 -3.23 0.55
N ALA A 100 17.50 -2.66 -0.02
CA ALA A 100 16.77 -1.54 0.59
C ALA A 100 16.24 -1.89 1.99
N MET A 101 15.68 -3.09 2.18
CA MET A 101 15.27 -3.60 3.50
C MET A 101 16.44 -3.61 4.50
N GLY A 102 17.60 -4.13 4.09
CA GLY A 102 18.79 -4.19 4.97
C GLY A 102 19.38 -2.83 5.32
N LEU A 103 19.16 -1.82 4.47
CA LEU A 103 19.53 -0.43 4.76
C LEU A 103 18.52 0.26 5.68
N PHE A 104 17.23 -0.06 5.53
CA PHE A 104 16.15 0.53 6.30
C PHE A 104 16.07 0.00 7.74
N GLU A 105 16.26 -1.30 7.92
CA GLU A 105 16.27 -1.97 9.24
C GLU A 105 17.50 -2.89 9.37
N PRO A 106 18.70 -2.33 9.66
CA PRO A 106 19.94 -3.11 9.70
C PRO A 106 19.98 -4.16 10.82
N ASP A 107 19.26 -3.91 11.92
CA ASP A 107 19.31 -4.73 13.14
C ASP A 107 18.20 -5.80 13.22
N LYS A 108 17.24 -5.81 12.28
CA LYS A 108 16.17 -6.80 12.29
C LYS A 108 16.51 -8.03 11.44
N PRO A 109 16.36 -9.24 11.99
CA PRO A 109 16.45 -10.45 11.17
C PRO A 109 15.36 -10.40 10.10
N ARG A 110 15.74 -10.69 8.85
CA ARG A 110 14.83 -10.65 7.69
C ARG A 110 13.80 -11.77 7.79
N HIS A 111 12.70 -11.53 8.48
CA HIS A 111 11.56 -12.46 8.52
C HIS A 111 10.67 -12.25 7.30
N ILE A 112 11.02 -12.92 6.20
CA ILE A 112 10.07 -13.13 5.10
C ILE A 112 9.28 -14.39 5.47
N GLU A 113 8.14 -14.22 6.15
CA GLU A 113 7.22 -15.34 6.40
C GLU A 113 6.72 -15.87 5.04
N ARG A 114 7.23 -17.05 4.66
CA ARG A 114 6.75 -17.81 3.51
C ARG A 114 5.98 -19.01 4.04
N ASN A 115 4.68 -19.04 3.76
CA ASN A 115 3.82 -20.14 4.15
C ASN A 115 4.07 -21.32 3.19
N ASN A 116 4.84 -22.31 3.65
CA ASN A 116 5.26 -23.48 2.87
C ASN A 116 4.06 -24.41 2.58
N GLY A 117 3.31 -24.14 1.50
CA GLY A 117 2.32 -25.13 1.02
C GLY A 117 1.38 -24.75 -0.12
N GLN A 118 1.11 -23.47 -0.40
CA GLN A 118 0.14 -23.11 -1.44
C GLN A 118 0.55 -21.84 -2.19
N ILE A 119 0.77 -21.96 -3.50
CA ILE A 119 1.04 -20.82 -4.40
C ILE A 119 -0.10 -19.78 -4.36
N SER A 120 -1.34 -20.22 -4.09
CA SER A 120 -2.49 -19.34 -3.80
C SER A 120 -2.21 -18.38 -2.63
N ASN A 121 -1.48 -18.84 -1.61
CA ASN A 121 -1.26 -18.08 -0.38
C ASN A 121 -0.26 -16.92 -0.57
N ILE A 122 0.66 -17.01 -1.54
CA ILE A 122 1.67 -15.96 -1.74
C ILE A 122 1.04 -14.71 -2.36
N ALA A 123 0.18 -14.88 -3.36
CA ALA A 123 -0.55 -13.77 -3.97
C ALA A 123 -1.44 -13.06 -2.94
N ASP A 124 -2.18 -13.82 -2.13
CA ASP A 124 -3.00 -13.28 -1.04
C ASP A 124 -2.14 -12.58 0.01
N THR A 125 -0.98 -13.14 0.38
CA THR A 125 -0.03 -12.53 1.32
C THR A 125 0.47 -11.18 0.81
N ILE A 126 0.83 -11.09 -0.48
CA ILE A 126 1.25 -9.84 -1.12
C ILE A 126 0.13 -8.79 -1.03
N LEU A 127 -1.08 -9.16 -1.44
CA LEU A 127 -2.22 -8.23 -1.42
C LEU A 127 -2.56 -7.78 0.00
N ASN A 128 -2.59 -8.70 0.98
CA ASN A 128 -2.89 -8.39 2.38
C ASN A 128 -1.84 -7.46 2.99
N LYS A 129 -0.56 -7.64 2.68
CA LYS A 129 0.51 -6.76 3.16
C LYS A 129 0.43 -5.37 2.51
N ILE A 130 0.12 -5.27 1.22
CA ILE A 130 -0.07 -3.97 0.53
C ILE A 130 -1.30 -3.24 1.10
N GLN A 131 -2.41 -3.94 1.36
CA GLN A 131 -3.57 -3.36 2.03
C GLN A 131 -3.25 -2.92 3.45
N SER A 132 -2.48 -3.72 4.20
CA SER A 132 -2.02 -3.33 5.55
C SER A 132 -1.10 -2.10 5.51
N ALA A 133 -0.28 -1.96 4.46
CA ALA A 133 0.54 -0.76 4.26
C ALA A 133 -0.33 0.48 4.01
N LEU A 134 -1.41 0.36 3.24
CA LEU A 134 -2.36 1.46 3.04
C LEU A 134 -2.95 1.94 4.37
N GLU A 135 -3.38 1.02 5.24
CA GLU A 135 -3.88 1.36 6.58
C GLU A 135 -2.78 1.97 7.46
N GLY A 136 -1.54 1.48 7.34
CA GLY A 136 -0.37 2.07 7.99
C GLY A 136 -0.18 3.55 7.60
N PHE A 137 -0.26 3.89 6.32
CA PHE A 137 -0.18 5.28 5.88
C PHE A 137 -1.34 6.15 6.38
N LYS A 138 -2.57 5.63 6.37
CA LYS A 138 -3.74 6.36 6.89
C LYS A 138 -3.63 6.66 8.38
N THR A 139 -3.03 5.75 9.15
CA THR A 139 -2.84 5.89 10.60
C THR A 139 -1.55 6.62 10.98
N GLY A 140 -0.77 7.10 10.00
CA GLY A 140 0.47 7.83 10.22
C GLY A 140 1.69 6.96 10.51
N ASN A 141 1.58 5.63 10.41
CA ASN A 141 2.69 4.70 10.58
C ASN A 141 3.37 4.38 9.24
N ALA A 142 4.04 5.40 8.68
CA ALA A 142 4.68 5.32 7.37
C ALA A 142 5.83 4.31 7.31
N ASP A 143 6.65 4.21 8.36
CA ASP A 143 7.79 3.28 8.37
C ASP A 143 7.34 1.81 8.33
N GLN A 144 6.32 1.45 9.12
CA GLN A 144 5.74 0.10 9.06
C GLN A 144 5.10 -0.19 7.70
N ALA A 145 4.43 0.81 7.11
CA ALA A 145 3.84 0.67 5.78
C ALA A 145 4.92 0.45 4.70
N VAL A 146 6.05 1.14 4.78
CA VAL A 146 7.20 0.93 3.89
C VAL A 146 7.74 -0.51 4.04
N ILE A 147 7.90 -1.00 5.27
CA ILE A 147 8.35 -2.38 5.52
C ILE A 147 7.40 -3.38 4.89
N LEU A 148 6.09 -3.22 5.09
CA LEU A 148 5.09 -4.12 4.52
C LEU A 148 5.13 -4.15 2.99
N ILE A 149 5.33 -3.00 2.34
CA ILE A 149 5.52 -2.94 0.88
C ILE A 149 6.80 -3.69 0.50
N LEU A 150 7.92 -3.43 1.15
CA LEU A 150 9.20 -4.07 0.82
C LEU A 150 9.14 -5.59 1.00
N GLU A 151 8.54 -6.08 2.09
CA GLU A 151 8.31 -7.50 2.33
C GLU A 151 7.44 -8.13 1.23
N SER A 152 6.37 -7.45 0.83
CA SER A 152 5.49 -7.89 -0.25
C SER A 152 6.26 -8.06 -1.56
N LEU A 153 7.08 -7.07 -1.91
CA LEU A 153 7.86 -7.09 -3.14
C LEU A 153 8.97 -8.16 -3.10
N ALA A 154 9.54 -8.44 -1.93
CA ALA A 154 10.53 -9.50 -1.76
C ALA A 154 9.96 -10.92 -1.99
N LEU A 155 8.63 -11.09 -1.92
CA LEU A 155 7.93 -12.34 -2.25
C LEU A 155 7.83 -12.60 -3.75
N LEU A 156 7.99 -11.59 -4.61
CA LEU A 156 7.95 -11.73 -6.08
C LEU A 156 9.20 -12.39 -6.67
N GLY A 157 10.24 -12.54 -5.87
CA GLY A 157 11.52 -13.07 -6.32
C GLY A 157 11.47 -14.60 -6.48
N PRO A 158 12.34 -15.17 -7.32
CA PRO A 158 12.37 -16.61 -7.55
C PRO A 158 12.49 -17.39 -6.23
N HIS A 159 11.76 -18.50 -6.16
CA HIS A 159 11.89 -19.46 -5.07
C HIS A 159 13.29 -20.05 -5.14
N LYS A 160 14.20 -19.60 -4.27
CA LYS A 160 15.33 -20.46 -3.93
C LYS A 160 14.75 -21.65 -3.20
N ASN A 161 14.50 -22.73 -3.95
CA ASN A 161 14.56 -24.06 -3.37
C ASN A 161 15.95 -24.13 -2.72
N GLN A 162 15.98 -24.28 -1.40
CA GLN A 162 17.22 -24.60 -0.71
C GLN A 162 17.61 -25.99 -1.23
N GLU A 163 18.55 -26.02 -2.18
CA GLU A 163 19.42 -27.17 -2.40
C GLU A 163 20.37 -27.34 -1.21
#